data_AF-A0A926VZC9-F1
#
_entry.id   AF-A0A926VZC9-F1
#
_cell.length_a   1.000
_cell.length_b   1.000
_cell.length_c   1.000
_cell.angle_alpha   90.00
_cell.angle_beta   90.00
_cell.angle_gamma   90.00
#
_symmetry.space_group_name_H-M   'P 1'
#
loop_
_entity.id
_entity.type
_entity.pdbx_description
1 polymer ?
#
loop_
_entity_poly.entity_id
_entity_poly.type
_entity_poly.pdbx_seq_one_letter_code
_entity_poly.pdbx_strand_id
1 'polypeptide(L)'
;MKSSFRLNDNALRYFIFFGLVGSLFLHSFIRYGLLNSFVGFLLPKASAQVPIVNSPNGFTPDWSRLRFSDMVISESESVTYPGTRGTETRTWTAGQSISEFMELGDFETPQLAIENLNLSTISSVQGINLSGLTLDDFQLTQWQTLPNLVKAVPNLGNRNVNSVIPIRDFARRFGINGSTIANLSRYDNLSNVQLGRVINLKNYPLTSIPNIQSASINRFANWQDSRIDGVPGLSTLTWDNLPGLRTLDLSFVASFDLPLGEIEANRTRSISGSYQDGFNVPCLKNNCAHAEMSGIGKTTGTQWMSGKFQKVNGGFGILKGLNDGQEPTGRNPFGSSFKQVVWNIDEGSGKVETTMFFRICKTIPFIGRTCSPYFIGPVPFIEYREKDPIVLGQPE
;
A
#
# COMPACT_ATOMS: atom_id res chain seq x y z
N MET A 1 -62.73 -18.31 30.97
CA MET A 1 -62.20 -18.77 29.66
C MET A 1 -60.68 -18.78 29.71
N LYS A 2 -60.05 -19.96 29.77
CA LYS A 2 -58.60 -20.14 29.56
C LYS A 2 -58.45 -21.15 28.43
N SER A 3 -58.06 -20.67 27.25
CA SER A 3 -57.74 -21.52 26.09
C SER A 3 -56.30 -22.01 26.25
N SER A 4 -56.11 -23.32 26.41
CA SER A 4 -54.78 -23.94 26.39
C SER A 4 -54.43 -24.31 24.95
N PHE A 5 -53.47 -23.62 24.35
CA PHE A 5 -52.85 -24.05 23.11
C PHE A 5 -52.03 -25.32 23.36
N ARG A 6 -52.50 -26.46 22.85
CA ARG A 6 -51.70 -27.69 22.75
C ARG A 6 -51.03 -27.70 21.38
N LEU A 7 -49.75 -27.39 21.34
CA LEU A 7 -48.91 -27.63 20.15
C LEU A 7 -48.79 -29.14 19.93
N ASN A 8 -49.04 -29.57 18.69
CA ASN A 8 -48.97 -30.97 18.27
C ASN A 8 -47.51 -31.46 18.38
N ASP A 9 -47.29 -32.55 19.10
CA ASP A 9 -45.97 -33.06 19.49
C ASP A 9 -45.07 -33.36 18.26
N ASN A 10 -45.70 -33.75 17.14
CA ASN A 10 -45.02 -33.94 15.86
C ASN A 10 -44.52 -32.62 15.25
N ALA A 11 -45.28 -31.53 15.36
CA ALA A 11 -44.87 -30.23 14.85
C ALA A 11 -43.64 -29.71 15.62
N LEU A 12 -43.61 -29.91 16.95
CA LEU A 12 -42.47 -29.53 17.77
C LEU A 12 -41.20 -30.31 17.37
N ARG A 13 -41.34 -31.62 17.09
CA ARG A 13 -40.23 -32.46 16.61
C ARG A 13 -39.70 -32.00 15.25
N TYR A 14 -40.58 -31.63 14.31
CA TYR A 14 -40.15 -31.07 13.03
C TYR A 14 -39.42 -29.73 13.21
N PHE A 15 -39.92 -28.83 14.06
CA PHE A 15 -39.24 -27.55 14.32
C PHE A 15 -37.84 -27.75 14.93
N ILE A 16 -37.69 -28.68 15.87
CA ILE A 16 -36.39 -29.00 16.47
C ILE A 16 -35.45 -29.59 15.40
N PHE A 17 -35.93 -30.54 14.59
CA PHE A 17 -35.12 -31.16 13.53
C PHE A 17 -34.68 -30.14 12.47
N PHE A 18 -35.59 -29.30 11.96
CA PHE A 18 -35.25 -28.27 10.99
C PHE A 18 -34.37 -27.17 11.58
N GLY A 19 -34.56 -26.81 12.85
CA GLY A 19 -33.66 -25.90 13.56
C GLY A 19 -32.25 -26.46 13.68
N LEU A 20 -32.12 -27.76 13.99
CA LEU A 20 -30.83 -28.42 14.12
C LEU A 20 -30.13 -28.56 12.76
N VAL A 21 -30.83 -29.00 11.72
CA VAL A 21 -30.30 -29.06 10.34
C VAL A 21 -29.92 -27.68 9.82
N GLY A 22 -30.75 -26.66 10.06
CA GLY A 22 -30.45 -25.28 9.70
C GLY A 22 -29.22 -24.74 10.42
N SER A 23 -29.07 -25.04 11.71
CA SER A 23 -27.90 -24.63 12.50
C SER A 23 -26.62 -25.34 12.06
N LEU A 24 -26.69 -26.64 11.72
CA LEU A 24 -25.55 -27.40 11.18
C LEU A 24 -25.18 -26.95 9.77
N PHE A 25 -26.16 -26.58 8.97
CA PHE A 25 -25.93 -26.00 7.65
C PHE A 25 -25.25 -24.64 7.81
N LEU A 26 -25.78 -23.69 8.61
CA LEU A 26 -25.13 -22.41 8.89
C LEU A 26 -23.73 -22.58 9.48
N HIS A 27 -23.57 -23.51 10.44
CA HIS A 27 -22.28 -23.75 11.07
C HIS A 27 -21.28 -24.32 10.07
N SER A 28 -21.68 -25.21 9.17
CA SER A 28 -20.83 -25.68 8.07
C SER A 28 -20.57 -24.59 7.03
N PHE A 29 -21.57 -23.77 6.71
CA PHE A 29 -21.49 -22.67 5.75
C PHE A 29 -20.54 -21.55 6.21
N ILE A 30 -20.49 -21.30 7.52
CA ILE A 30 -19.57 -20.34 8.17
C ILE A 30 -18.18 -20.96 8.38
N ARG A 31 -18.09 -22.21 8.86
CA ARG A 31 -16.82 -22.83 9.28
C ARG A 31 -15.99 -23.38 8.12
N TYR A 32 -16.61 -23.79 7.01
CA TYR A 32 -15.92 -24.32 5.83
C TYR A 32 -15.78 -23.30 4.68
N GLY A 33 -16.04 -22.01 4.94
CA GLY A 33 -15.61 -20.93 4.03
C GLY A 33 -16.33 -20.85 2.69
N LEU A 34 -17.53 -21.44 2.53
CA LEU A 34 -18.30 -21.31 1.27
C LEU A 34 -18.68 -19.85 0.94
N LEU A 35 -18.77 -18.98 1.96
CA LEU A 35 -18.87 -17.53 1.77
C LEU A 35 -17.63 -16.94 1.09
N ASN A 36 -16.42 -17.40 1.42
CA ASN A 36 -15.19 -16.95 0.76
C ASN A 36 -15.13 -17.43 -0.70
N SER A 37 -15.68 -18.60 -1.00
CA SER A 37 -15.78 -19.11 -2.38
C SER A 37 -16.82 -18.35 -3.21
N PHE A 38 -17.94 -17.90 -2.61
CA PHE A 38 -18.99 -17.16 -3.32
C PHE A 38 -18.64 -15.68 -3.53
N VAL A 39 -17.95 -15.06 -2.56
CA VAL A 39 -17.43 -13.68 -2.71
C VAL A 39 -16.30 -13.64 -3.75
N GLY A 40 -15.48 -14.70 -3.87
CA GLY A 40 -14.49 -14.84 -4.93
C GLY A 40 -15.06 -14.89 -6.36
N PHE A 41 -16.36 -15.12 -6.53
CA PHE A 41 -17.03 -15.18 -7.84
C PHE A 41 -17.65 -13.84 -8.28
N LEU A 42 -17.86 -12.90 -7.34
CA LEU A 42 -18.46 -11.59 -7.60
C LEU A 42 -17.45 -10.44 -7.58
N LEU A 43 -16.22 -10.70 -7.15
CA LEU A 43 -15.13 -9.77 -7.34
C LEU A 43 -14.70 -9.82 -8.81
N PRO A 44 -14.62 -8.67 -9.52
CA PRO A 44 -13.87 -8.67 -10.77
C PRO A 44 -12.48 -9.20 -10.46
N LYS A 45 -12.06 -10.28 -11.15
CA LYS A 45 -10.63 -10.67 -11.17
C LYS A 45 -9.88 -9.39 -11.49
N ALA A 46 -9.06 -8.90 -10.56
CA ALA A 46 -8.36 -7.64 -10.77
C ALA A 46 -7.62 -7.72 -12.11
N SER A 47 -7.99 -6.82 -13.01
CA SER A 47 -7.79 -6.93 -14.46
C SER A 47 -6.37 -6.56 -14.93
N ALA A 48 -5.37 -6.63 -14.05
CA ALA A 48 -4.00 -6.34 -14.42
C ALA A 48 -3.10 -7.48 -13.99
N GLN A 49 -3.20 -8.63 -14.67
CA GLN A 49 -2.08 -9.56 -14.73
C GLN A 49 -0.93 -8.79 -15.37
N VAL A 50 0.05 -8.38 -14.56
CA VAL A 50 1.19 -7.61 -15.07
C VAL A 50 2.06 -8.57 -15.88
N PRO A 51 2.17 -8.41 -17.21
CA PRO A 51 3.02 -9.27 -18.00
C PRO A 51 4.48 -9.03 -17.62
N ILE A 52 5.27 -10.07 -17.77
CA ILE A 52 6.72 -10.00 -17.60
C ILE A 52 7.33 -9.57 -18.94
N VAL A 53 8.28 -8.63 -18.90
CA VAL A 53 9.03 -8.15 -20.06
C VAL A 53 10.53 -8.39 -19.89
N ASN A 54 11.22 -8.61 -21.00
CA ASN A 54 12.68 -8.69 -21.02
C ASN A 54 13.26 -7.29 -20.86
N SER A 55 14.17 -7.11 -19.91
CA SER A 55 14.91 -5.85 -19.71
C SER A 55 16.42 -6.11 -19.71
N PRO A 56 17.27 -5.08 -19.92
CA PRO A 56 18.71 -5.21 -19.78
C PRO A 56 19.17 -5.71 -18.40
N ASN A 57 18.33 -5.56 -17.37
CA ASN A 57 18.61 -5.93 -15.99
C ASN A 57 17.92 -7.25 -15.56
N GLY A 58 17.33 -8.00 -16.51
CA GLY A 58 16.63 -9.26 -16.25
C GLY A 58 15.14 -9.22 -16.60
N PHE A 59 14.38 -10.19 -16.07
CA PHE A 59 12.94 -10.25 -16.23
C PHE A 59 12.28 -9.28 -15.26
N THR A 60 11.37 -8.43 -15.74
CA THR A 60 10.74 -7.41 -14.90
C THR A 60 9.24 -7.33 -15.19
N PRO A 61 8.39 -7.03 -14.19
CA PRO A 61 7.01 -6.64 -14.45
C PRO A 61 6.97 -5.44 -15.39
N ASP A 62 6.02 -5.40 -16.32
CA ASP A 62 5.78 -4.22 -17.16
C ASP A 62 5.29 -3.05 -16.30
N TRP A 63 6.23 -2.28 -15.74
CA TRP A 63 5.96 -1.14 -14.87
C TRP A 63 5.11 -0.05 -15.54
N SER A 64 5.09 -0.01 -16.88
CA SER A 64 4.24 0.93 -17.63
C SER A 64 2.74 0.62 -17.48
N ARG A 65 2.39 -0.59 -17.01
CA ARG A 65 1.01 -1.02 -16.76
C ARG A 65 0.59 -0.93 -15.31
N LEU A 66 1.50 -0.51 -14.41
CA LEU A 66 1.21 -0.42 -12.99
C LEU A 66 0.99 1.01 -12.57
N ARG A 67 -0.12 1.24 -11.86
CA ARG A 67 -0.49 2.51 -11.24
C ARG A 67 -1.04 2.21 -9.86
N PHE A 68 -0.88 3.13 -8.92
CA PHE A 68 -1.46 2.95 -7.58
C PHE A 68 -3.00 2.89 -7.63
N SER A 69 -3.63 3.61 -8.57
CA SER A 69 -5.08 3.60 -8.80
C SER A 69 -5.64 2.24 -9.21
N ASP A 70 -4.86 1.43 -9.93
CA ASP A 70 -5.28 0.10 -10.38
C ASP A 70 -5.10 -1.00 -9.30
N MET A 71 -4.41 -0.67 -8.21
CA MET A 71 -4.15 -1.57 -7.10
C MET A 71 -5.33 -1.60 -6.14
N VAL A 72 -6.26 -2.51 -6.40
CA VAL A 72 -7.52 -2.65 -5.67
C VAL A 72 -7.40 -3.72 -4.58
N ILE A 73 -7.79 -3.38 -3.35
CA ILE A 73 -7.80 -4.32 -2.23
C ILE A 73 -9.06 -5.19 -2.28
N SER A 74 -8.94 -6.46 -1.91
CA SER A 74 -10.05 -7.42 -1.95
C SER A 74 -10.74 -7.65 -0.60
N GLU A 75 -10.17 -7.12 0.49
CA GLU A 75 -10.68 -7.30 1.85
C GLU A 75 -10.88 -5.93 2.52
N SER A 76 -11.87 -5.85 3.42
CA SER A 76 -12.16 -4.62 4.19
C SER A 76 -11.61 -4.77 5.60
N GLU A 77 -10.97 -3.73 6.12
CA GLU A 77 -10.46 -3.76 7.50
C GLU A 77 -10.26 -2.35 8.05
N SER A 78 -10.10 -2.26 9.36
CA SER A 78 -9.78 -1.04 10.10
C SER A 78 -8.73 -1.35 11.15
N VAL A 79 -7.71 -0.51 11.22
CA VAL A 79 -6.60 -0.66 12.16
C VAL A 79 -6.33 0.65 12.86
N THR A 80 -6.11 0.57 14.17
CA THR A 80 -5.76 1.71 15.02
C THR A 80 -4.34 1.54 15.52
N TYR A 81 -3.54 2.62 15.45
CA TYR A 81 -2.12 2.57 15.75
C TYR A 81 -1.59 3.90 16.27
N PRO A 82 -0.45 3.91 17.00
CA PRO A 82 0.26 5.15 17.33
C PRO A 82 0.90 5.74 16.06
N GLY A 83 0.43 6.91 15.64
CA GLY A 83 0.91 7.65 14.48
C GLY A 83 1.70 8.90 14.83
N THR A 84 1.86 9.80 13.86
CA THR A 84 2.64 11.04 14.01
C THR A 84 1.89 12.11 14.80
N ARG A 85 0.55 11.99 14.88
CA ARG A 85 -0.34 12.97 15.52
C ARG A 85 -1.09 12.40 16.73
N GLY A 86 -0.55 11.34 17.34
CA GLY A 86 -1.21 10.58 18.40
C GLY A 86 -1.80 9.29 17.84
N THR A 87 -2.92 8.83 18.38
CA THR A 87 -3.61 7.64 17.88
C THR A 87 -4.30 7.93 16.55
N GLU A 88 -3.99 7.13 15.54
CA GLU A 88 -4.56 7.21 14.19
C GLU A 88 -5.33 5.91 13.89
N THR A 89 -6.37 6.03 13.06
CA THR A 89 -7.12 4.89 12.54
C THR A 89 -7.12 4.95 11.03
N ARG A 90 -6.73 3.87 10.38
CA ARG A 90 -6.82 3.71 8.92
C ARG A 90 -7.85 2.63 8.63
N THR A 91 -8.75 2.93 7.70
CA THR A 91 -9.81 2.02 7.28
C THR A 91 -9.82 1.95 5.77
N TRP A 92 -10.06 0.76 5.23
CA TRP A 92 -10.26 0.53 3.82
C TRP A 92 -11.38 -0.48 3.61
N THR A 93 -11.93 -0.46 2.40
CA THR A 93 -13.00 -1.37 2.00
C THR A 93 -12.59 -2.16 0.77
N ALA A 94 -13.10 -3.38 0.66
CA ALA A 94 -12.92 -4.20 -0.53
C ALA A 94 -13.42 -3.45 -1.76
N GLY A 95 -12.65 -3.48 -2.85
CA GLY A 95 -12.91 -2.70 -4.06
C GLY A 95 -12.27 -1.31 -4.07
N GLN A 96 -11.69 -0.86 -2.96
CA GLN A 96 -11.00 0.43 -2.89
C GLN A 96 -9.56 0.33 -3.42
N SER A 97 -9.09 1.38 -4.10
CA SER A 97 -7.69 1.49 -4.49
C SER A 97 -6.82 1.81 -3.27
N ILE A 98 -5.62 1.23 -3.20
CA ILE A 98 -4.64 1.61 -2.18
C ILE A 98 -4.27 3.09 -2.24
N SER A 99 -4.41 3.74 -3.40
CA SER A 99 -4.10 5.16 -3.56
C SER A 99 -4.99 6.09 -2.73
N GLU A 100 -6.17 5.62 -2.34
CA GLU A 100 -7.19 6.39 -1.63
C GLU A 100 -7.01 6.39 -0.10
N PHE A 101 -6.23 5.46 0.44
CA PHE A 101 -6.10 5.30 1.89
C PHE A 101 -4.67 5.06 2.38
N MET A 102 -3.76 4.62 1.51
CA MET A 102 -2.35 4.54 1.84
C MET A 102 -1.69 5.92 1.74
N GLU A 103 -0.66 6.11 2.55
CA GLU A 103 0.05 7.38 2.64
C GLU A 103 1.45 7.29 2.02
N LEU A 104 2.01 8.42 1.61
CA LEU A 104 3.33 8.48 0.97
C LEU A 104 4.43 7.89 1.87
N GLY A 105 4.32 8.03 3.19
CA GLY A 105 5.28 7.49 4.17
C GLY A 105 5.37 5.96 4.21
N ASP A 106 4.29 5.28 3.80
CA ASP A 106 4.24 3.82 3.67
C ASP A 106 5.18 3.32 2.55
N PHE A 107 5.43 4.19 1.56
CA PHE A 107 6.25 3.93 0.38
C PHE A 107 7.60 4.67 0.39
N GLU A 108 7.98 5.25 1.53
CA GLU A 108 9.31 5.86 1.74
C GLU A 108 10.40 4.77 1.72
N THR A 109 10.83 4.42 0.51
CA THR A 109 11.87 3.43 0.24
C THR A 109 12.75 3.87 -0.93
N PRO A 110 14.05 3.50 -0.94
CA PRO A 110 14.92 3.81 -2.08
C PRO A 110 14.44 3.18 -3.41
N GLN A 111 13.67 2.09 -3.34
CA GLN A 111 13.25 1.34 -4.53
C GLN A 111 12.11 2.00 -5.29
N LEU A 112 11.24 2.78 -4.63
CA LEU A 112 10.26 3.61 -5.35
C LEU A 112 10.71 5.06 -5.44
N ALA A 113 11.26 5.61 -4.36
CA ALA A 113 11.74 6.98 -4.27
C ALA A 113 10.68 8.01 -4.71
N ILE A 114 9.40 7.76 -4.40
CA ILE A 114 8.25 8.60 -4.78
C ILE A 114 8.38 10.02 -4.23
N GLU A 115 9.04 10.17 -3.07
CA GLU A 115 9.22 11.41 -2.36
C GLU A 115 10.18 12.39 -3.07
N ASN A 116 10.95 11.88 -4.03
CA ASN A 116 11.84 12.70 -4.87
C ASN A 116 11.11 13.34 -6.07
N LEU A 117 9.90 12.87 -6.39
CA LEU A 117 9.07 13.45 -7.45
C LEU A 117 8.60 14.86 -7.10
N ASN A 118 8.23 15.62 -8.14
CA ASN A 118 7.58 16.91 -8.03
C ASN A 118 6.44 17.01 -9.06
N LEU A 119 5.52 17.95 -8.88
CA LEU A 119 4.35 18.09 -9.76
C LEU A 119 4.72 18.46 -11.19
N SER A 120 5.84 19.16 -11.41
CA SER A 120 6.33 19.47 -12.76
C SER A 120 6.64 18.19 -13.55
N THR A 121 7.32 17.22 -12.93
CA THR A 121 7.63 15.93 -13.55
C THR A 121 6.37 15.09 -13.75
N ILE A 122 5.49 15.02 -12.74
CA ILE A 122 4.26 14.23 -12.84
C ILE A 122 3.36 14.78 -13.96
N SER A 123 3.17 16.11 -13.97
CA SER A 123 2.32 16.77 -14.97
C SER A 123 2.85 16.68 -16.39
N SER A 124 4.16 16.72 -16.60
CA SER A 124 4.74 16.59 -17.94
C SER A 124 4.57 15.20 -18.53
N VAL A 125 4.68 14.15 -17.70
CA VAL A 125 4.45 12.76 -18.12
C VAL A 125 2.97 12.54 -18.47
N GLN A 126 2.06 13.11 -17.70
CA GLN A 126 0.62 12.81 -17.81
C GLN A 126 -0.20 13.84 -18.59
N GLY A 127 0.42 14.94 -19.04
CA GLY A 127 -0.29 16.03 -19.71
C GLY A 127 -1.25 16.80 -18.79
N ILE A 128 -0.99 16.85 -17.48
CA ILE A 128 -1.86 17.53 -16.51
C ILE A 128 -1.67 19.05 -16.61
N ASN A 129 -2.76 19.79 -16.81
CA ASN A 129 -2.72 21.24 -16.74
C ASN A 129 -2.74 21.72 -15.28
N LEU A 130 -1.56 21.99 -14.71
CA LEU A 130 -1.41 22.49 -13.34
C LEU A 130 -2.10 23.85 -13.08
N SER A 131 -2.36 24.66 -14.12
CA SER A 131 -3.09 25.93 -13.97
C SER A 131 -4.58 25.75 -13.72
N GLY A 132 -5.14 24.57 -14.05
CA GLY A 132 -6.52 24.20 -13.75
C GLY A 132 -6.71 23.65 -12.33
N LEU A 133 -5.62 23.44 -11.59
CA LEU A 133 -5.66 22.97 -10.22
C LEU A 133 -5.58 24.13 -9.23
N THR A 134 -6.11 23.92 -8.04
CA THR A 134 -6.04 24.81 -6.89
C THR A 134 -4.97 24.35 -5.90
N LEU A 135 -4.67 25.19 -4.90
CA LEU A 135 -3.80 24.75 -3.80
C LEU A 135 -4.42 23.58 -3.03
N ASP A 136 -5.75 23.52 -2.89
CA ASP A 136 -6.43 22.46 -2.14
C ASP A 136 -6.32 21.08 -2.80
N ASP A 137 -6.20 21.03 -4.13
CA ASP A 137 -6.01 19.79 -4.89
C ASP A 137 -4.64 19.13 -4.60
N PHE A 138 -3.69 19.90 -4.06
CA PHE A 138 -2.40 19.40 -3.61
C PHE A 138 -2.38 19.33 -2.08
N GLN A 139 -2.70 18.15 -1.54
CA GLN A 139 -2.93 17.92 -0.11
C GLN A 139 -1.78 18.42 0.77
N LEU A 140 -0.54 18.31 0.27
CA LEU A 140 0.65 18.81 0.98
C LEU A 140 0.56 20.28 1.37
N THR A 141 -0.15 21.13 0.62
CA THR A 141 -0.27 22.57 0.93
C THR A 141 -1.16 22.84 2.15
N GLN A 142 -2.08 21.93 2.49
CA GLN A 142 -3.09 22.13 3.52
C GLN A 142 -2.50 22.38 4.90
N TRP A 143 -1.41 21.67 5.23
CA TRP A 143 -0.78 21.70 6.55
C TRP A 143 0.60 22.37 6.59
N GLN A 144 1.01 23.07 5.53
CA GLN A 144 2.26 23.84 5.57
C GLN A 144 2.10 25.10 6.42
N THR A 145 3.10 25.36 7.26
CA THR A 145 3.32 26.67 7.86
C THR A 145 4.17 27.52 6.92
N LEU A 146 4.19 28.84 7.12
CA LEU A 146 5.00 29.72 6.29
C LEU A 146 6.51 29.39 6.35
N PRO A 147 7.13 29.12 7.53
CA PRO A 147 8.50 28.63 7.59
C PRO A 147 8.75 27.37 6.76
N ASN A 148 7.85 26.39 6.85
CA ASN A 148 7.97 25.13 6.12
C ASN A 148 7.87 25.35 4.61
N LEU A 149 6.95 26.22 4.18
CA LEU A 149 6.77 26.54 2.77
C LEU A 149 7.99 27.30 2.20
N VAL A 150 8.58 28.24 2.94
CA VAL A 150 9.82 28.93 2.53
C VAL A 150 10.99 27.97 2.40
N LYS A 151 11.10 26.97 3.30
CA LYS A 151 12.10 25.91 3.21
C LYS A 151 11.85 24.99 2.01
N ALA A 152 10.58 24.64 1.77
CA ALA A 152 10.19 23.70 0.75
C ALA A 152 10.33 24.26 -0.67
N VAL A 153 9.83 25.48 -0.91
CA VAL A 153 9.66 26.05 -2.25
C VAL A 153 10.84 26.95 -2.64
N PRO A 154 11.58 26.63 -3.72
CA PRO A 154 12.74 27.41 -4.16
C PRO A 154 12.41 28.89 -4.42
N ASN A 155 13.24 29.78 -3.88
CA ASN A 155 13.16 31.24 -4.03
C ASN A 155 11.88 31.89 -3.48
N LEU A 156 10.99 31.16 -2.79
CA LEU A 156 9.75 31.74 -2.26
C LEU A 156 10.04 32.82 -1.22
N GLY A 157 10.99 32.57 -0.31
CA GLY A 157 11.35 33.51 0.75
C GLY A 157 11.76 34.91 0.27
N ASN A 158 12.34 35.01 -0.94
CA ASN A 158 12.81 36.26 -1.53
C ASN A 158 11.70 37.10 -2.15
N ARG A 159 10.50 36.52 -2.36
CA ARG A 159 9.36 37.23 -2.94
C ARG A 159 8.78 38.19 -1.91
N ASN A 160 8.20 39.28 -2.41
CA ASN A 160 7.40 40.17 -1.58
C ASN A 160 6.07 39.48 -1.24
N VAL A 161 5.59 39.63 -0.01
CA VAL A 161 4.30 39.08 0.44
C VAL A 161 3.17 39.49 -0.50
N ASN A 162 3.16 40.75 -0.96
CA ASN A 162 2.10 41.28 -1.82
C ASN A 162 2.07 40.68 -3.23
N SER A 163 3.17 40.08 -3.71
CA SER A 163 3.23 39.46 -5.04
C SER A 163 2.78 38.00 -5.06
N VAL A 164 2.55 37.38 -3.89
CA VAL A 164 2.05 36.02 -3.75
C VAL A 164 0.70 36.06 -3.04
N ILE A 165 -0.37 36.12 -3.82
CA ILE A 165 -1.76 36.33 -3.38
C ILE A 165 -2.15 35.49 -2.15
N PRO A 166 -1.99 34.14 -2.13
CA PRO A 166 -2.38 33.35 -0.97
C PRO A 166 -1.61 33.75 0.30
N ILE A 167 -0.33 34.10 0.18
CA ILE A 167 0.52 34.49 1.32
C ILE A 167 0.18 35.91 1.80
N ARG A 168 -0.14 36.82 0.88
CA ARG A 168 -0.70 38.14 1.22
C ARG A 168 -1.99 38.04 2.02
N ASP A 169 -2.93 37.22 1.53
CA ASP A 169 -4.25 37.11 2.14
C ASP A 169 -4.17 36.39 3.49
N PHE A 170 -3.24 35.44 3.63
CA PHE A 170 -2.84 34.88 4.94
C PHE A 170 -2.29 35.97 5.87
N ALA A 171 -1.29 36.76 5.44
CA ALA A 171 -0.65 37.78 6.28
C ALA A 171 -1.64 38.86 6.75
N ARG A 172 -2.58 39.25 5.89
CA ARG A 172 -3.64 40.23 6.21
C ARG A 172 -4.55 39.78 7.36
N ARG A 173 -4.76 38.48 7.55
CA ARG A 173 -5.52 37.96 8.71
C ARG A 173 -4.86 38.28 10.05
N PHE A 174 -3.57 38.57 10.03
CA PHE A 174 -2.76 38.93 11.20
C PHE A 174 -2.38 40.42 11.23
N GLY A 175 -2.97 41.24 10.35
CA GLY A 175 -2.66 42.68 10.28
C GLY A 175 -1.26 43.02 9.77
N ILE A 176 -0.56 42.06 9.15
CA ILE A 176 0.81 42.25 8.67
C ILE A 176 0.78 42.65 7.18
N ASN A 177 1.46 43.75 6.84
CA ASN A 177 1.59 44.25 5.48
C ASN A 177 3.06 44.52 5.15
N GLY A 178 3.44 44.30 3.88
CA GLY A 178 4.69 44.82 3.32
C GLY A 178 5.99 44.25 3.90
N SER A 179 6.38 43.06 3.45
CA SER A 179 7.70 42.47 3.72
C SER A 179 8.06 41.39 2.68
N THR A 180 9.24 40.79 2.80
CA THR A 180 9.54 39.53 2.11
C THR A 180 8.90 38.36 2.86
N ILE A 181 8.60 37.28 2.15
CA ILE A 181 7.99 36.09 2.75
C ILE A 181 8.91 35.47 3.83
N ALA A 182 10.23 35.51 3.63
CA ALA A 182 11.19 35.04 4.64
C ALA A 182 11.16 35.89 5.93
N ASN A 183 10.90 37.19 5.85
CA ASN A 183 10.73 38.01 7.04
C ASN A 183 9.40 37.72 7.72
N LEU A 184 8.32 37.55 6.94
CA LEU A 184 7.02 37.14 7.45
C LEU A 184 7.07 35.78 8.16
N SER A 185 7.88 34.83 7.68
CA SER A 185 8.00 33.51 8.31
C SER A 185 8.69 33.51 9.67
N ARG A 186 9.35 34.61 10.07
CA ARG A 186 10.06 34.72 11.36
C ARG A 186 9.18 35.23 12.50
N TYR A 187 7.94 35.61 12.22
CA TYR A 187 7.01 36.05 13.25
C TYR A 187 6.56 34.85 14.09
N ASP A 188 6.82 34.90 15.40
CA ASP A 188 6.54 33.79 16.32
C ASP A 188 5.07 33.36 16.29
N ASN A 189 4.15 34.33 16.19
CA ASN A 189 2.71 34.09 16.10
C ASN A 189 2.26 33.42 14.79
N LEU A 190 3.13 33.32 13.77
CA LEU A 190 2.85 32.66 12.49
C LEU A 190 3.59 31.32 12.33
N SER A 191 4.62 31.08 13.13
CA SER A 191 5.55 29.95 12.98
C SER A 191 4.87 28.58 12.90
N ASN A 192 3.79 28.41 13.67
CA ASN A 192 3.03 27.17 13.80
C ASN A 192 1.64 27.21 13.17
N VAL A 193 1.31 28.28 12.44
CA VAL A 193 -0.01 28.46 11.83
C VAL A 193 -0.02 27.84 10.43
N GLN A 194 -0.88 26.85 10.22
CA GLN A 194 -1.05 26.19 8.93
C GLN A 194 -1.86 27.06 7.96
N LEU A 195 -1.38 27.18 6.72
CA LEU A 195 -1.99 28.03 5.68
C LEU A 195 -3.48 27.66 5.47
N GLY A 196 -3.78 26.37 5.30
CA GLY A 196 -5.14 25.88 5.05
C GLY A 196 -6.14 26.07 6.20
N ARG A 197 -5.67 26.41 7.41
CA ARG A 197 -6.57 26.75 8.54
C ARG A 197 -7.03 28.20 8.53
N VAL A 198 -6.35 29.07 7.79
CA VAL A 198 -6.56 30.53 7.83
C VAL A 198 -7.19 31.04 6.54
N ILE A 199 -6.84 30.43 5.41
CA ILE A 199 -7.37 30.77 4.08
C ILE A 199 -7.98 29.54 3.42
N ASN A 200 -9.03 29.74 2.63
CA ASN A 200 -9.61 28.67 1.82
C ASN A 200 -8.74 28.46 0.57
N LEU A 201 -8.00 27.36 0.53
CA LEU A 201 -7.03 27.03 -0.53
C LEU A 201 -7.68 26.80 -1.91
N LYS A 202 -8.98 26.47 -1.95
CA LYS A 202 -9.76 26.34 -3.19
C LYS A 202 -9.86 27.64 -3.98
N ASN A 203 -9.68 28.79 -3.33
CA ASN A 203 -9.79 30.09 -3.97
C ASN A 203 -8.52 30.51 -4.74
N TYR A 204 -7.47 29.70 -4.69
CA TYR A 204 -6.17 30.04 -5.25
C TYR A 204 -5.71 28.96 -6.22
N PRO A 205 -5.37 29.31 -7.47
CA PRO A 205 -4.72 28.39 -8.39
C PRO A 205 -3.44 27.83 -7.75
N LEU A 206 -3.10 26.57 -8.03
CA LEU A 206 -1.86 25.94 -7.56
C LEU A 206 -0.64 26.80 -7.91
N THR A 207 -0.62 27.35 -9.12
CA THR A 207 0.45 28.21 -9.66
C THR A 207 0.53 29.60 -9.02
N SER A 208 -0.42 29.96 -8.15
CA SER A 208 -0.39 31.24 -7.41
C SER A 208 0.75 31.31 -6.39
N ILE A 209 1.33 30.17 -5.99
CA ILE A 209 2.60 30.09 -5.27
C ILE A 209 3.70 29.76 -6.28
N PRO A 210 4.57 30.72 -6.63
CA PRO A 210 5.61 30.49 -7.63
C PRO A 210 6.54 29.33 -7.25
N ASN A 211 6.87 28.48 -8.23
CA ASN A 211 7.77 27.33 -8.11
C ASN A 211 7.30 26.19 -7.19
N ILE A 212 6.06 26.21 -6.69
CA ILE A 212 5.57 25.14 -5.82
C ILE A 212 5.61 23.77 -6.50
N GLN A 213 5.32 23.73 -7.80
CA GLN A 213 5.31 22.52 -8.62
C GLN A 213 6.71 21.92 -8.82
N SER A 214 7.77 22.70 -8.61
CA SER A 214 9.16 22.26 -8.78
C SER A 214 9.79 21.77 -7.47
N ALA A 215 9.12 21.93 -6.33
CA ALA A 215 9.57 21.40 -5.07
C ALA A 215 9.30 19.89 -5.01
N SER A 216 10.31 19.09 -4.67
CA SER A 216 10.15 17.67 -4.40
C SER A 216 9.23 17.44 -3.20
N ILE A 217 8.44 16.37 -3.24
CA ILE A 217 7.48 15.98 -2.20
C ILE A 217 8.13 15.95 -0.82
N ASN A 218 9.34 15.37 -0.71
CA ASN A 218 10.07 15.25 0.56
C ASN A 218 10.49 16.58 1.21
N ARG A 219 10.40 17.70 0.49
CA ARG A 219 10.73 19.03 1.02
C ARG A 219 9.59 19.64 1.83
N PHE A 220 8.36 19.17 1.64
CA PHE A 220 7.19 19.64 2.38
C PHE A 220 7.15 19.02 3.78
N ALA A 221 6.73 19.77 4.78
CA ALA A 221 6.59 19.22 6.12
C ALA A 221 5.43 18.21 6.17
N ASN A 222 5.61 17.13 6.93
CA ASN A 222 4.63 16.05 7.09
C ASN A 222 4.15 15.47 5.74
N TRP A 223 5.02 15.42 4.74
CA TRP A 223 4.67 14.85 3.43
C TRP A 223 4.29 13.37 3.53
N GLN A 224 4.90 12.65 4.48
CA GLN A 224 4.62 11.25 4.75
C GLN A 224 3.15 10.97 5.08
N ASP A 225 2.43 11.93 5.67
CA ASP A 225 1.03 11.78 6.05
C ASP A 225 0.04 12.07 4.90
N SER A 226 0.54 12.45 3.71
CA SER A 226 -0.29 12.65 2.53
C SER A 226 -0.73 11.32 1.95
N ARG A 227 -1.95 11.26 1.45
CA ARG A 227 -2.38 10.13 0.61
C ARG A 227 -1.69 10.19 -0.74
N ILE A 228 -1.65 9.04 -1.43
CA ILE A 228 -1.12 8.96 -2.80
C ILE A 228 -1.98 9.81 -3.74
N ASP A 229 -3.31 9.70 -3.65
CA ASP A 229 -4.25 10.50 -4.43
C ASP A 229 -4.30 11.99 -4.04
N GLY A 230 -3.76 12.35 -2.87
CA GLY A 230 -3.56 13.73 -2.43
C GLY A 230 -2.48 14.49 -3.19
N VAL A 231 -1.69 13.81 -4.02
CA VAL A 231 -0.72 14.44 -4.94
C VAL A 231 -1.28 14.35 -6.36
N PRO A 232 -1.61 15.48 -7.01
CA PRO A 232 -2.17 15.48 -8.35
C PRO A 232 -1.37 14.63 -9.36
N GLY A 233 -2.05 13.63 -9.94
CA GLY A 233 -1.49 12.73 -10.94
C GLY A 233 -0.75 11.50 -10.40
N LEU A 234 -0.31 11.51 -9.13
CA LEU A 234 0.55 10.43 -8.60
C LEU A 234 -0.17 9.07 -8.58
N SER A 235 -1.46 9.03 -8.26
CA SER A 235 -2.22 7.77 -8.25
C SER A 235 -2.30 7.10 -9.62
N THR A 236 -2.23 7.87 -10.71
CA THR A 236 -2.34 7.40 -12.10
C THR A 236 -0.99 7.38 -12.82
N LEU A 237 0.10 7.80 -12.14
CA LEU A 237 1.44 7.76 -12.69
C LEU A 237 1.87 6.31 -12.84
N THR A 238 2.30 5.95 -14.05
CA THR A 238 2.80 4.59 -14.30
C THR A 238 4.15 4.39 -13.63
N TRP A 239 4.37 3.19 -13.09
CA TRP A 239 5.49 2.92 -12.21
C TRP A 239 6.85 3.03 -12.90
N ASP A 240 6.95 2.88 -14.22
CA ASP A 240 8.17 3.12 -15.01
C ASP A 240 8.70 4.58 -14.91
N ASN A 241 7.87 5.50 -14.45
CA ASN A 241 8.24 6.88 -14.15
C ASN A 241 8.72 7.09 -12.70
N LEU A 242 8.70 6.07 -11.85
CA LEU A 242 9.21 6.14 -10.49
C LEU A 242 10.75 6.11 -10.48
N PRO A 243 11.43 7.04 -9.79
CA PRO A 243 12.88 7.18 -9.90
C PRO A 243 13.65 5.92 -9.45
N GLY A 244 13.21 5.25 -8.38
CA GLY A 244 13.94 4.15 -7.77
C GLY A 244 13.89 2.84 -8.56
N LEU A 245 12.86 2.61 -9.37
CA LEU A 245 12.68 1.34 -10.08
C LEU A 245 13.72 1.14 -11.20
N ARG A 246 14.30 2.22 -11.73
CA ARG A 246 15.30 2.18 -12.81
C ARG A 246 16.62 1.54 -12.38
N THR A 247 16.89 1.50 -11.07
CA THR A 247 18.15 1.03 -10.49
C THR A 247 18.00 -0.31 -9.76
N LEU A 248 16.84 -0.96 -9.85
CA LEU A 248 16.64 -2.26 -9.23
C LEU A 248 17.51 -3.33 -9.90
N ASP A 249 18.22 -4.08 -9.07
CA ASP A 249 18.87 -5.32 -9.49
C ASP A 249 17.84 -6.46 -9.50
N LEU A 250 17.54 -6.95 -10.71
CA LEU A 250 16.58 -8.03 -10.95
C LEU A 250 17.28 -9.27 -11.53
N SER A 251 18.59 -9.42 -11.28
CA SER A 251 19.41 -10.48 -11.85
C SER A 251 19.21 -11.85 -11.21
N PHE A 252 18.73 -11.91 -9.96
CA PHE A 252 18.45 -13.18 -9.30
C PHE A 252 17.06 -13.72 -9.69
N VAL A 253 17.09 -14.60 -10.68
CA VAL A 253 15.92 -15.19 -11.32
C VAL A 253 15.96 -16.70 -11.18
N ALA A 254 14.80 -17.30 -10.93
CA ALA A 254 14.56 -18.73 -11.09
C ALA A 254 13.53 -18.96 -12.21
N SER A 255 13.37 -20.21 -12.61
CA SER A 255 12.25 -20.68 -13.42
C SER A 255 11.21 -21.26 -12.49
N PHE A 256 9.94 -20.93 -12.67
CA PHE A 256 8.87 -21.64 -11.99
C PHE A 256 8.78 -23.07 -12.55
N ASP A 257 8.76 -24.09 -11.69
CA ASP A 257 8.74 -25.51 -12.09
C ASP A 257 7.35 -26.10 -11.95
N LEU A 258 6.88 -26.26 -10.71
CA LEU A 258 5.61 -26.92 -10.41
C LEU A 258 4.81 -26.18 -9.33
N PRO A 259 3.51 -25.97 -9.53
CA PRO A 259 2.57 -25.68 -8.45
C PRO A 259 2.32 -26.94 -7.62
N LEU A 260 2.42 -26.85 -6.30
CA LEU A 260 2.09 -27.94 -5.39
C LEU A 260 1.19 -27.45 -4.25
N GLY A 261 0.07 -28.14 -4.05
CA GLY A 261 -1.05 -27.72 -3.23
C GLY A 261 -0.93 -28.10 -1.76
N GLU A 262 -2.05 -27.99 -1.06
CA GLU A 262 -2.12 -28.12 0.40
C GLU A 262 -1.80 -29.53 0.91
N ILE A 263 -1.81 -30.57 0.08
CA ILE A 263 -1.47 -31.93 0.53
C ILE A 263 0.00 -32.08 0.90
N GLU A 264 0.85 -31.15 0.45
CA GLU A 264 2.27 -31.15 0.73
C GLU A 264 2.58 -30.88 2.21
N ALA A 265 3.69 -31.44 2.68
CA ALA A 265 4.13 -31.34 4.07
C ALA A 265 5.66 -31.27 4.19
N ASN A 266 6.17 -30.83 5.35
CA ASN A 266 7.58 -30.91 5.73
C ASN A 266 8.58 -30.37 4.69
N ARG A 267 8.28 -29.19 4.12
CA ARG A 267 9.12 -28.50 3.13
C ARG A 267 10.18 -27.65 3.83
N THR A 268 11.44 -28.02 3.68
CA THR A 268 12.57 -27.40 4.40
C THR A 268 13.45 -26.49 3.52
N ARG A 269 13.35 -26.58 2.20
CA ARG A 269 14.13 -25.76 1.25
C ARG A 269 13.34 -24.52 0.83
N SER A 270 12.73 -23.86 1.81
CA SER A 270 11.95 -22.66 1.58
C SER A 270 12.83 -21.50 1.16
N ILE A 271 12.34 -20.69 0.22
CA ILE A 271 12.87 -19.37 -0.14
C ILE A 271 11.87 -18.26 0.24
N SER A 272 10.97 -18.53 1.18
CA SER A 272 9.99 -17.56 1.65
C SER A 272 10.17 -17.29 3.14
N GLY A 273 9.81 -16.08 3.56
CA GLY A 273 9.79 -15.70 4.96
C GLY A 273 9.51 -14.22 5.14
N SER A 274 10.32 -13.56 5.96
CA SER A 274 10.23 -12.12 6.24
C SER A 274 11.61 -11.54 6.56
N TYR A 275 11.70 -10.22 6.64
CA TYR A 275 12.90 -9.56 7.16
C TYR A 275 13.21 -9.89 8.64
N GLN A 276 12.22 -10.36 9.42
CA GLN A 276 12.41 -10.69 10.84
C GLN A 276 12.88 -12.13 11.02
N ASP A 277 12.27 -13.06 10.30
CA ASP A 277 12.57 -14.50 10.44
C ASP A 277 13.60 -15.00 9.41
N GLY A 278 14.02 -14.13 8.49
CA GLY A 278 14.79 -14.49 7.30
C GLY A 278 13.89 -15.07 6.20
N PHE A 279 14.45 -15.26 5.00
CA PHE A 279 13.71 -15.73 3.82
C PHE A 279 13.84 -17.24 3.54
N ASN A 280 14.23 -18.04 4.55
CA ASN A 280 14.34 -19.50 4.42
C ASN A 280 13.50 -20.22 5.48
N VAL A 281 12.31 -19.70 5.81
CA VAL A 281 11.47 -20.25 6.88
C VAL A 281 10.79 -21.54 6.40
N PRO A 282 11.09 -22.71 6.99
CA PRO A 282 10.54 -23.99 6.54
C PRO A 282 9.06 -24.10 6.87
N CYS A 283 8.33 -24.90 6.09
CA CYS A 283 6.97 -25.31 6.39
C CYS A 283 6.98 -26.75 6.92
N LEU A 284 6.77 -26.90 8.22
CA LEU A 284 6.81 -28.20 8.92
C LEU A 284 5.41 -28.74 9.23
N LYS A 285 4.37 -28.16 8.62
CA LYS A 285 2.96 -28.55 8.80
C LYS A 285 2.53 -29.50 7.68
N ASN A 286 1.28 -29.96 7.76
CA ASN A 286 0.66 -30.82 6.73
C ASN A 286 -0.22 -30.01 5.74
N ASN A 287 0.16 -28.75 5.49
CA ASN A 287 -0.56 -27.83 4.60
C ASN A 287 0.39 -26.85 3.89
N CYS A 288 1.45 -27.40 3.31
CA CYS A 288 2.58 -26.66 2.78
C CYS A 288 2.43 -26.37 1.28
N ALA A 289 1.32 -25.74 0.88
CA ALA A 289 1.15 -25.33 -0.51
C ALA A 289 2.24 -24.33 -0.94
N HIS A 290 2.87 -24.54 -2.10
CA HIS A 290 4.00 -23.75 -2.57
C HIS A 290 4.15 -23.76 -4.10
N ALA A 291 4.97 -22.83 -4.59
CA ALA A 291 5.53 -22.90 -5.93
C ALA A 291 6.95 -23.48 -5.84
N GLU A 292 7.24 -24.55 -6.57
CA GLU A 292 8.59 -25.10 -6.70
C GLU A 292 9.37 -24.39 -7.80
N MET A 293 10.64 -24.10 -7.55
CA MET A 293 11.52 -23.39 -8.46
C MET A 293 12.53 -24.36 -9.09
N SER A 294 12.90 -24.09 -10.34
CA SER A 294 14.01 -24.70 -11.08
C SER A 294 15.00 -23.62 -11.54
N GLY A 295 16.25 -23.96 -11.81
CA GLY A 295 17.20 -22.98 -12.36
C GLY A 295 18.68 -23.30 -12.16
N ILE A 296 19.52 -22.27 -12.27
CA ILE A 296 20.98 -22.39 -12.16
C ILE A 296 21.38 -22.42 -10.67
N GLY A 297 22.21 -23.40 -10.29
CA GLY A 297 22.79 -23.47 -8.96
C GLY A 297 21.84 -24.03 -7.90
N LYS A 298 21.67 -23.31 -6.79
CA LYS A 298 20.94 -23.81 -5.59
C LYS A 298 19.41 -23.62 -5.63
N THR A 299 18.87 -22.99 -6.67
CA THR A 299 17.43 -22.67 -6.79
C THR A 299 16.58 -23.87 -7.23
N THR A 300 17.18 -24.91 -7.80
CA THR A 300 16.42 -26.11 -8.19
C THR A 300 15.87 -26.85 -6.99
N GLY A 301 14.56 -27.07 -6.96
CA GLY A 301 13.81 -27.72 -5.89
C GLY A 301 13.65 -26.86 -4.63
N THR A 302 13.81 -25.54 -4.73
CA THR A 302 13.45 -24.64 -3.63
C THR A 302 11.96 -24.31 -3.66
N GLN A 303 11.38 -24.07 -2.49
CA GLN A 303 9.94 -23.84 -2.32
C GLN A 303 9.64 -22.38 -1.97
N TRP A 304 8.84 -21.70 -2.78
CA TRP A 304 8.21 -20.45 -2.37
C TRP A 304 6.87 -20.77 -1.72
N MET A 305 6.85 -20.79 -0.38
CA MET A 305 5.65 -21.16 0.38
C MET A 305 4.52 -20.15 0.20
N SER A 306 3.29 -20.66 0.17
CA SER A 306 2.09 -19.83 0.13
C SER A 306 1.86 -19.10 1.46
N GLY A 307 1.81 -17.78 1.41
CA GLY A 307 1.50 -16.93 2.56
C GLY A 307 0.04 -16.98 3.01
N LYS A 308 -0.80 -17.68 2.25
CA LYS A 308 -2.19 -18.00 2.61
C LYS A 308 -2.24 -18.98 3.78
N PHE A 309 -1.28 -19.91 3.87
CA PHE A 309 -1.25 -20.98 4.88
C PHE A 309 -0.14 -20.83 5.92
N GLN A 310 0.89 -20.03 5.62
CA GLN A 310 2.01 -19.78 6.52
C GLN A 310 2.17 -18.30 6.82
N LYS A 311 2.14 -17.99 8.12
CA LYS A 311 2.47 -16.68 8.68
C LYS A 311 3.86 -16.71 9.31
N VAL A 312 4.51 -15.56 9.34
CA VAL A 312 5.85 -15.31 9.89
C VAL A 312 5.84 -13.98 10.64
N ASN A 313 6.81 -13.75 11.52
CA ASN A 313 6.93 -12.49 12.23
C ASN A 313 7.26 -11.35 11.26
N GLY A 314 6.74 -10.16 11.51
CA GLY A 314 6.94 -9.00 10.65
C GLY A 314 7.04 -7.68 11.40
N GLY A 315 7.28 -6.61 10.63
CA GLY A 315 7.36 -5.25 11.15
C GLY A 315 8.56 -4.96 12.06
N PHE A 316 8.67 -3.71 12.50
CA PHE A 316 9.69 -3.25 13.45
C PHE A 316 9.26 -1.94 14.16
N GLY A 317 9.90 -1.66 15.30
CA GLY A 317 9.53 -0.53 16.15
C GLY A 317 8.17 -0.75 16.83
N ILE A 318 7.48 0.33 17.18
CA ILE A 318 6.21 0.25 17.93
C ILE A 318 5.04 -0.30 17.09
N LEU A 319 5.08 -0.14 15.76
CA LEU A 319 4.05 -0.65 14.86
C LEU A 319 4.17 -2.16 14.59
N LYS A 320 5.26 -2.81 15.04
CA LYS A 320 5.44 -4.26 14.85
C LYS A 320 4.33 -5.09 15.48
N GLY A 321 3.61 -4.56 16.46
CA GLY A 321 2.52 -5.28 17.13
C GLY A 321 1.21 -5.33 16.35
N LEU A 322 1.08 -4.60 15.23
CA LEU A 322 -0.11 -4.65 14.40
C LEU A 322 -0.25 -6.01 13.74
N ASN A 323 -1.49 -6.46 13.51
CA ASN A 323 -1.80 -7.77 12.95
C ASN A 323 -1.11 -8.93 13.71
N ASP A 324 -1.15 -8.86 15.05
CA ASP A 324 -0.48 -9.80 15.97
C ASP A 324 1.02 -9.96 15.74
N GLY A 325 1.65 -8.99 15.07
CA GLY A 325 3.05 -9.04 14.65
C GLY A 325 3.35 -10.07 13.57
N GLN A 326 2.33 -10.54 12.87
CA GLN A 326 2.43 -11.55 11.82
C GLN A 326 2.20 -10.96 10.44
N GLU A 327 2.83 -11.55 9.43
CA GLU A 327 2.58 -11.31 8.02
C GLU A 327 2.57 -12.64 7.25
N PRO A 328 1.90 -12.74 6.08
CA PRO A 328 2.11 -13.85 5.15
C PRO A 328 3.60 -14.02 4.82
N THR A 329 4.05 -15.27 4.79
CA THR A 329 5.37 -15.60 4.25
C THR A 329 5.43 -15.22 2.76
N GLY A 330 6.59 -14.75 2.31
CA GLY A 330 6.77 -14.33 0.91
C GLY A 330 8.18 -13.82 0.66
N ARG A 331 8.35 -13.01 -0.39
CA ARG A 331 9.60 -12.31 -0.70
C ARG A 331 9.35 -10.86 -1.08
N ASN A 332 10.41 -10.06 -1.10
CA ASN A 332 10.39 -8.65 -1.46
C ASN A 332 11.27 -8.39 -2.72
N PRO A 333 10.95 -9.01 -3.87
CA PRO A 333 11.82 -8.96 -5.05
C PRO A 333 12.01 -7.57 -5.63
N PHE A 334 11.06 -6.67 -5.39
CA PHE A 334 11.05 -5.30 -5.91
C PHE A 334 11.31 -4.26 -4.80
N GLY A 335 11.94 -4.69 -3.70
CA GLY A 335 12.21 -3.86 -2.54
C GLY A 335 11.14 -3.91 -1.46
N SER A 336 11.31 -3.04 -0.47
CA SER A 336 10.57 -3.10 0.80
C SER A 336 9.26 -2.29 0.82
N SER A 337 8.79 -1.85 -0.35
CA SER A 337 7.52 -1.12 -0.48
C SER A 337 6.30 -2.03 -0.38
N PHE A 338 6.44 -3.27 -0.83
CA PHE A 338 5.42 -4.30 -0.73
C PHE A 338 6.09 -5.67 -0.71
N LYS A 339 5.40 -6.65 -0.14
CA LYS A 339 5.78 -8.07 -0.19
C LYS A 339 4.99 -8.78 -1.28
N GLN A 340 5.66 -9.56 -2.11
CA GLN A 340 5.03 -10.49 -3.03
C GLN A 340 4.83 -11.84 -2.35
N VAL A 341 3.62 -12.38 -2.46
CA VAL A 341 3.19 -13.60 -1.78
C VAL A 341 2.54 -14.53 -2.78
N VAL A 342 2.96 -15.79 -2.81
CA VAL A 342 2.22 -16.86 -3.50
C VAL A 342 0.90 -17.06 -2.77
N TRP A 343 -0.22 -16.90 -3.46
CA TRP A 343 -1.54 -16.84 -2.82
C TRP A 343 -2.46 -17.97 -3.26
N ASN A 344 -2.71 -18.09 -4.56
CA ASN A 344 -3.49 -19.18 -5.13
C ASN A 344 -2.60 -20.09 -5.97
N ILE A 345 -2.87 -21.40 -5.92
CA ILE A 345 -2.12 -22.45 -6.59
C ILE A 345 -3.13 -23.31 -7.34
N ASP A 346 -2.88 -23.53 -8.63
CA ASP A 346 -3.69 -24.37 -9.51
C ASP A 346 -2.79 -25.42 -10.16
N GLU A 347 -2.75 -26.62 -9.55
CA GLU A 347 -2.01 -27.77 -10.07
C GLU A 347 -2.51 -28.21 -11.44
N GLY A 348 -3.83 -28.15 -11.67
CA GLY A 348 -4.45 -28.68 -12.88
C GLY A 348 -4.10 -27.86 -14.13
N SER A 349 -3.83 -26.56 -13.96
CA SER A 349 -3.41 -25.69 -15.06
C SER A 349 -1.95 -25.27 -15.05
N GLY A 350 -1.16 -25.74 -14.07
CA GLY A 350 0.27 -25.45 -13.97
C GLY A 350 0.56 -23.99 -13.59
N LYS A 351 -0.22 -23.39 -12.67
CA LYS A 351 -0.15 -21.95 -12.38
C LYS A 351 -0.14 -21.60 -10.90
N VAL A 352 0.46 -20.44 -10.61
CA VAL A 352 0.34 -19.76 -9.33
C VAL A 352 0.01 -18.29 -9.51
N GLU A 353 -0.91 -17.79 -8.69
CA GLU A 353 -1.24 -16.36 -8.62
C GLU A 353 -0.54 -15.76 -7.39
N THR A 354 0.10 -14.61 -7.60
CA THR A 354 0.74 -13.84 -6.54
C THR A 354 -0.04 -12.57 -6.21
N THR A 355 0.09 -12.13 -4.97
CA THR A 355 -0.53 -10.91 -4.45
C THR A 355 0.50 -10.02 -3.77
N MET A 356 0.30 -8.72 -3.82
CA MET A 356 1.02 -7.74 -3.02
C MET A 356 0.36 -7.59 -1.64
N PHE A 357 1.20 -7.49 -0.61
CA PHE A 357 0.83 -7.00 0.70
C PHE A 357 1.67 -5.78 1.04
N PHE A 358 1.01 -4.74 1.52
CA PHE A 358 1.60 -3.47 1.96
C PHE A 358 1.63 -3.40 3.49
N ARG A 359 2.32 -2.40 4.01
CA ARG A 359 2.47 -2.15 5.45
C ARG A 359 2.31 -0.68 5.75
N ILE A 360 1.99 -0.38 7.00
CA ILE A 360 1.95 0.99 7.52
C ILE A 360 3.34 1.34 8.00
N CYS A 361 3.89 2.47 7.57
CA CYS A 361 5.15 3.00 8.08
C CYS A 361 4.99 4.45 8.53
N LYS A 362 5.50 4.75 9.72
CA LYS A 362 5.50 6.11 10.28
C LYS A 362 6.89 6.47 10.79
N THR A 363 7.24 7.74 10.65
CA THR A 363 8.43 8.33 11.27
C THR A 363 7.96 9.22 12.41
N ILE A 364 8.00 8.68 13.63
CA ILE A 364 7.47 9.36 14.81
C ILE A 364 8.60 10.12 15.51
N PRO A 365 8.40 11.40 15.89
CA PRO A 365 9.41 12.17 16.61
C PRO A 365 9.94 11.42 17.83
N PHE A 366 11.26 11.43 18.02
CA PHE A 366 11.99 10.77 19.11
C PHE A 366 11.96 9.23 19.13
N ILE A 367 11.07 8.58 18.37
CA ILE A 367 11.01 7.12 18.23
C ILE A 367 11.76 6.65 16.97
N GLY A 368 11.68 7.44 15.90
CA GLY A 368 12.25 7.11 14.59
C GLY A 368 11.24 6.39 13.69
N ARG A 369 11.75 5.77 12.61
CA ARG A 369 10.94 5.01 11.66
C ARG A 369 10.46 3.72 12.31
N THR A 370 9.20 3.38 12.08
CA THR A 370 8.58 2.14 12.54
C THR A 370 7.62 1.67 11.46
N CYS A 371 7.51 0.36 11.28
CA CYS A 371 6.59 -0.22 10.31
C CYS A 371 5.86 -1.42 10.89
N SER A 372 4.63 -1.64 10.43
CA SER A 372 3.89 -2.85 10.69
C SER A 372 4.45 -4.04 9.91
N PRO A 373 3.99 -5.27 10.22
CA PRO A 373 4.05 -6.36 9.27
C PRO A 373 3.36 -5.99 7.93
N TYR A 374 3.66 -6.72 6.86
CA TYR A 374 2.93 -6.61 5.58
C TYR A 374 1.58 -7.30 5.68
N PHE A 375 0.51 -6.57 6.03
CA PHE A 375 -0.82 -7.15 6.21
C PHE A 375 -1.92 -6.46 5.39
N ILE A 376 -1.63 -5.31 4.77
CA ILE A 376 -2.60 -4.59 3.95
C ILE A 376 -2.64 -5.23 2.57
N GLY A 377 -3.70 -5.96 2.28
CA GLY A 377 -3.90 -6.70 1.04
C GLY A 377 -5.11 -7.62 1.17
N PRO A 378 -5.24 -8.64 0.32
CA PRO A 378 -4.41 -8.91 -0.85
C PRO A 378 -4.77 -8.00 -2.03
N VAL A 379 -3.75 -7.56 -2.77
CA VAL A 379 -3.88 -6.92 -4.09
C VAL A 379 -3.30 -7.87 -5.15
N PRO A 380 -4.06 -8.34 -6.14
CA PRO A 380 -3.54 -9.24 -7.18
C PRO A 380 -2.38 -8.61 -7.98
N PHE A 381 -1.42 -9.43 -8.41
CA PHE A 381 -0.19 -8.92 -9.03
C PHE A 381 0.24 -9.67 -10.30
N ILE A 382 0.94 -10.80 -10.16
CA ILE A 382 1.46 -11.58 -11.28
C ILE A 382 0.96 -13.01 -11.15
N GLU A 383 0.48 -13.57 -12.25
CA GLU A 383 0.29 -15.01 -12.40
C GLU A 383 1.48 -15.58 -13.16
N TYR A 384 2.08 -16.63 -12.60
CA TYR A 384 3.15 -17.40 -13.21
C TYR A 384 2.63 -18.76 -13.65
N ARG A 385 3.21 -19.26 -14.74
CA ARG A 385 2.96 -20.58 -15.32
C ARG A 385 4.26 -21.35 -15.39
N GLU A 386 4.19 -22.67 -15.39
CA GLU A 386 5.38 -23.51 -15.48
C GLU A 386 6.33 -23.01 -16.57
N LYS A 387 7.63 -22.93 -16.24
CA LYS A 387 8.74 -22.39 -17.05
C LYS A 387 8.79 -20.86 -17.15
N ASP A 388 7.84 -20.14 -16.56
CA ASP A 388 7.94 -18.68 -16.49
C ASP A 388 9.13 -18.29 -15.59
N PRO A 389 9.87 -17.23 -15.98
CA PRO A 389 10.90 -16.67 -15.13
C PRO A 389 10.28 -15.91 -13.95
N ILE A 390 10.86 -16.09 -12.77
CA ILE A 390 10.43 -15.42 -11.55
C ILE A 390 11.62 -14.75 -10.85
N VAL A 391 11.47 -13.46 -10.57
CA VAL A 391 12.47 -12.69 -9.83
C VAL A 391 12.33 -13.02 -8.35
N LEU A 392 13.43 -13.43 -7.74
CA LEU A 392 13.47 -13.78 -6.32
C LEU A 392 13.98 -12.62 -5.44
N GLY A 393 14.47 -11.53 -6.03
CA GLY A 393 15.01 -10.39 -5.30
C GLY A 393 16.46 -10.59 -4.89
N GLN A 394 16.95 -9.91 -3.87
CA GLN A 394 18.32 -10.14 -3.43
C GLN A 394 18.47 -11.50 -2.72
N PRO A 395 19.58 -12.22 -2.95
CA PRO A 395 19.93 -13.39 -2.17
C PRO A 395 20.37 -12.91 -0.77
N GLU A 396 19.43 -12.86 0.16
CA GLU A 396 19.68 -12.60 1.59
C GLU A 396 20.09 -13.85 2.36
#